data_AF-A0A5D4LZ93-F1
#
_entry.id   AF-A0A5D4LZ93-F1
#
_cell.length_a   1.000
_cell.length_b   1.000
_cell.length_c   1.000
_cell.angle_alpha   90.00
_cell.angle_beta   90.00
_cell.angle_gamma   90.00
#
_symmetry.space_group_name_H-M   'P 1'
#
loop_
_entity.id
_entity.type
_entity.pdbx_description
1 polymer ?
#
loop_
_entity_poly.entity_id
_entity_poly.type
_entity_poly.pdbx_seq_one_letter_code
_entity_poly.pdbx_strand_id
1 'polypeptide(L)'
;MMKTGFILLASLLVLVGCGTNEVVQEEETEVMEQVELPEEEVEEAPIVESEETIPEEAVIEEEQPVEESDVAEEAVEVQEEELSSITSEEVNAIVNSYIGIEDTPADVSFENGEINTTIHLESDGSIPLIDLAVNRYSQLSDELLYYEGWEVLTVTFPGVGTVSMNRMEKETNDYGDYFPMVTIEERLY
;
A
#
# COMPACT_ATOMS: atom_id res chain seq x y z
N MET A 1 -45.83 26.62 -36.33
CA MET A 1 -45.81 26.35 -37.77
C MET A 1 -45.05 27.48 -38.45
N MET A 2 -43.76 27.29 -38.73
CA MET A 2 -42.97 28.14 -39.63
C MET A 2 -41.84 27.29 -40.18
N LYS A 3 -41.71 27.35 -41.50
CA LYS A 3 -40.91 26.49 -42.38
C LYS A 3 -39.53 27.09 -42.60
N THR A 4 -38.61 26.20 -43.01
CA THR A 4 -37.40 26.41 -43.83
C THR A 4 -36.22 27.15 -43.16
N GLY A 5 -34.96 26.73 -43.31
CA GLY A 5 -34.41 25.86 -44.35
C GLY A 5 -33.09 25.17 -43.98
N PHE A 6 -32.87 24.07 -44.69
CA PHE A 6 -31.60 23.38 -44.90
C PHE A 6 -30.57 24.35 -45.52
N ILE A 7 -29.34 24.36 -45.00
CA ILE A 7 -28.16 24.66 -45.81
C ILE A 7 -27.16 23.53 -45.59
N LEU A 8 -26.86 22.88 -46.70
CA LEU A 8 -25.95 21.77 -46.92
C LEU A 8 -24.75 22.36 -47.67
N LEU A 9 -23.53 22.20 -47.15
CA LEU A 9 -22.28 22.40 -47.90
C LEU A 9 -21.19 21.57 -47.19
N ALA A 10 -20.96 20.31 -47.56
CA ALA A 10 -20.16 19.85 -48.69
C ALA A 10 -18.69 20.27 -48.62
N SER A 11 -17.89 19.36 -48.04
CA SER A 11 -16.48 19.02 -48.22
C SER A 11 -15.53 19.95 -48.99
N LEU A 12 -14.33 20.15 -48.42
CA LEU A 12 -13.10 20.20 -49.20
C LEU A 12 -11.97 19.44 -48.49
N LEU A 13 -11.68 18.25 -49.01
CA LEU A 13 -10.43 17.51 -48.83
C LEU A 13 -9.28 18.29 -49.48
N VAL A 14 -8.16 18.47 -48.78
CA VAL A 14 -6.87 18.75 -49.43
C VAL A 14 -5.97 17.54 -49.29
N LEU A 15 -5.46 17.15 -50.46
CA LEU A 15 -4.75 15.93 -50.78
C LEU A 15 -3.35 15.82 -50.16
N VAL A 16 -3.02 14.57 -49.82
CA VAL A 16 -1.67 14.01 -49.81
C VAL A 16 -1.11 14.00 -51.24
N GLY A 17 0.14 14.44 -51.43
CA GLY A 17 0.81 14.42 -52.73
C GLY A 17 2.34 14.54 -52.62
N CYS A 18 3.02 13.47 -53.05
CA CYS A 18 4.44 13.10 -53.02
C CYS A 18 5.49 14.12 -53.50
N GLY A 19 6.73 13.94 -53.02
CA GLY A 19 7.95 14.41 -53.69
C GLY A 19 9.24 13.77 -53.16
N THR A 20 9.72 12.72 -53.87
CA THR A 20 11.13 12.29 -54.08
C THR A 20 12.04 12.11 -52.85
N ASN A 21 12.33 10.88 -52.40
CA ASN A 21 13.32 9.92 -52.95
C ASN A 21 14.78 10.41 -52.93
N GLU A 22 15.43 10.30 -51.76
CA GLU A 22 16.85 9.97 -51.66
C GLU A 22 16.97 8.71 -50.81
N VAL A 23 17.13 7.58 -51.51
CA VAL A 23 17.75 6.38 -50.96
C VAL A 23 19.25 6.66 -51.05
N VAL A 24 19.90 6.83 -49.90
CA VAL A 24 21.33 6.54 -49.76
C VAL A 24 21.41 5.34 -48.83
N GLN A 25 21.63 4.20 -49.47
CA GLN A 25 22.09 2.96 -48.89
C GLN A 25 23.62 2.97 -49.02
N GLU A 26 24.28 2.22 -48.13
CA GLU A 26 25.72 1.88 -48.11
C GLU A 26 26.58 2.96 -47.39
N GLU A 27 27.39 2.66 -46.37
CA GLU A 27 28.14 1.44 -46.08
C GLU A 27 28.21 1.11 -44.58
N GLU A 28 28.42 -0.18 -44.34
CA GLU A 28 28.87 -0.83 -43.12
C GLU A 28 30.04 -0.09 -42.45
N THR A 29 29.96 0.08 -41.13
CA THR A 29 31.13 -0.26 -40.30
C THR A 29 30.65 -0.77 -38.95
N GLU A 30 30.64 -2.09 -38.84
CA GLU A 30 30.77 -2.83 -37.61
C GLU A 30 32.00 -2.30 -36.85
N VAL A 31 31.78 -1.66 -35.70
CA VAL A 31 32.75 -1.65 -34.61
C VAL A 31 31.97 -1.92 -33.34
N MET A 32 31.88 -3.20 -32.99
CA MET A 32 31.75 -3.63 -31.61
C MET A 32 32.94 -3.04 -30.83
N GLU A 33 32.74 -1.90 -30.18
CA GLU A 33 33.68 -1.47 -29.15
C GLU A 33 33.35 -2.27 -27.89
N GLN A 34 34.04 -3.40 -27.77
CA GLN A 34 34.19 -4.14 -26.53
C GLN A 34 34.81 -3.20 -25.51
N VAL A 35 33.99 -2.70 -24.58
CA VAL A 35 34.53 -2.19 -23.32
C VAL A 35 34.92 -3.42 -22.51
N GLU A 36 36.18 -3.82 -22.67
CA GLU A 36 36.88 -4.73 -21.78
C GLU A 36 36.80 -4.14 -20.36
N LEU A 37 35.91 -4.71 -19.55
CA LEU A 37 36.00 -4.60 -18.10
C LEU A 37 37.33 -5.26 -17.67
N PRO A 38 38.20 -4.57 -16.92
CA PRO A 38 39.34 -5.25 -16.34
C PRO A 38 38.84 -6.31 -15.34
N GLU A 39 39.17 -7.57 -15.62
CA GLU A 39 39.21 -8.62 -14.61
C GLU A 39 40.29 -8.23 -13.59
N GLU A 40 39.87 -7.84 -12.39
CA GLU A 40 40.77 -7.67 -11.25
C GLU A 40 40.33 -8.59 -10.12
N GLU A 41 41.33 -9.24 -9.53
CA GLU A 41 41.32 -10.46 -8.76
C GLU A 41 40.36 -10.48 -7.56
N VAL A 42 39.71 -11.63 -7.42
CA VAL A 42 39.12 -12.10 -6.17
C VAL A 42 40.30 -12.44 -5.23
N GLU A 43 40.66 -11.54 -4.32
CA GLU A 43 41.47 -11.92 -3.16
C GLU A 43 40.60 -12.72 -2.18
N GLU A 44 40.85 -14.03 -2.16
CA GLU A 44 40.32 -14.97 -1.19
C GLU A 44 40.77 -14.59 0.23
N ALA A 45 39.83 -14.13 1.06
CA ALA A 45 40.03 -14.10 2.49
C ALA A 45 40.06 -15.54 3.04
N PRO A 46 41.01 -15.89 3.93
CA PRO A 46 41.18 -17.26 4.39
C PRO A 46 39.99 -17.75 5.22
N ILE A 47 39.34 -18.79 4.71
CA ILE A 47 38.57 -19.78 5.46
C ILE A 47 39.47 -20.41 6.54
N VAL A 48 39.12 -20.20 7.81
CA VAL A 48 39.59 -21.04 8.91
C VAL A 48 38.38 -21.82 9.40
N GLU A 49 38.35 -23.09 9.02
CA GLU A 49 37.59 -24.14 9.69
C GLU A 49 37.98 -24.19 11.17
N SER A 50 36.98 -24.18 12.03
CA SER A 50 37.07 -24.82 13.34
C SER A 50 35.78 -25.60 13.57
N GLU A 51 35.79 -26.83 13.06
CA GLU A 51 34.97 -27.94 13.52
C GLU A 51 35.51 -28.39 14.88
N GLU A 52 34.67 -28.42 15.92
CA GLU A 52 34.64 -29.53 16.90
C GLU A 52 33.48 -29.36 17.91
N THR A 53 32.47 -30.20 17.67
CA THR A 53 31.87 -31.15 18.64
C THR A 53 31.13 -30.66 19.89
N ILE A 54 29.80 -30.81 19.79
CA ILE A 54 28.83 -31.05 20.86
C ILE A 54 29.28 -32.21 21.76
N PRO A 55 29.00 -32.17 23.07
CA PRO A 55 28.50 -33.36 23.72
C PRO A 55 27.19 -33.10 24.47
N GLU A 56 26.17 -33.86 24.06
CA GLU A 56 24.97 -34.16 24.81
C GLU A 56 25.28 -35.41 25.66
N GLU A 57 25.29 -35.28 26.99
CA GLU A 57 25.07 -36.41 27.90
C GLU A 57 24.30 -35.96 29.14
N ALA A 58 23.23 -36.68 29.41
CA ALA A 58 22.26 -36.50 30.48
C ALA A 58 22.63 -37.31 31.73
N VAL A 59 22.46 -36.75 32.95
CA VAL A 59 22.15 -37.45 34.23
C VAL A 59 21.59 -36.39 35.22
N ILE A 60 20.28 -36.28 35.47
CA ILE A 60 19.44 -36.86 36.56
C ILE A 60 19.78 -36.41 38.00
N GLU A 61 18.78 -35.75 38.61
CA GLU A 61 18.36 -35.57 40.03
C GLU A 61 19.38 -35.32 41.16
N GLU A 62 19.17 -34.20 41.88
CA GLU A 62 18.97 -34.24 43.34
C GLU A 62 17.82 -33.29 43.75
N GLU A 63 16.91 -33.80 44.58
CA GLU A 63 15.70 -33.15 45.09
C GLU A 63 15.97 -32.21 46.29
N GLN A 64 15.38 -31.00 46.25
CA GLN A 64 14.66 -30.26 47.34
C GLN A 64 15.44 -29.84 48.63
N PRO A 65 15.12 -28.69 49.31
CA PRO A 65 13.76 -28.18 49.54
C PRO A 65 13.50 -26.66 49.44
N VAL A 66 12.23 -26.36 49.12
CA VAL A 66 11.38 -25.18 49.38
C VAL A 66 11.96 -23.98 50.16
N GLU A 67 11.82 -22.79 49.57
CA GLU A 67 11.44 -21.57 50.29
C GLU A 67 10.18 -21.00 49.61
N GLU A 68 9.05 -21.04 50.33
CA GLU A 68 7.82 -20.31 50.01
C GLU A 68 8.12 -18.81 49.95
N SER A 69 7.91 -18.20 48.78
CA SER A 69 7.39 -16.83 48.76
C SER A 69 6.15 -16.83 47.87
N ASP A 70 4.99 -16.74 48.52
CA ASP A 70 3.73 -16.30 47.93
C ASP A 70 3.97 -15.07 47.06
N VAL A 71 4.12 -15.28 45.75
CA VAL A 71 3.83 -14.24 44.77
C VAL A 71 2.45 -14.58 44.27
N ALA A 72 1.47 -13.91 44.87
CA ALA A 72 0.10 -13.91 44.39
C ALA A 72 0.14 -13.70 42.87
N GLU A 73 -0.37 -14.69 42.16
CA GLU A 73 -0.66 -14.63 40.73
C GLU A 73 -1.73 -13.55 40.57
N GLU A 74 -1.26 -12.31 40.42
CA GLU A 74 -2.11 -11.18 40.08
C GLU A 74 -2.60 -11.46 38.66
N ALA A 75 -3.79 -12.05 38.59
CA ALA A 75 -4.53 -12.21 37.36
C ALA A 75 -4.64 -10.82 36.74
N VAL A 76 -3.82 -10.56 35.72
CA VAL A 76 -3.96 -9.41 34.85
C VAL A 76 -5.30 -9.60 34.17
N GLU A 77 -6.32 -8.93 34.69
CA GLU A 77 -7.62 -8.82 34.06
C GLU A 77 -7.39 -8.05 32.76
N VAL A 78 -7.21 -8.79 31.67
CA VAL A 78 -7.23 -8.25 30.32
C VAL A 78 -8.63 -7.71 30.14
N GLN A 79 -8.78 -6.39 30.29
CA GLN A 79 -10.01 -5.69 29.93
C GLN A 79 -10.17 -5.91 28.42
N GLU A 80 -11.10 -6.78 28.03
CA GLU A 80 -11.64 -6.78 26.68
C GLU A 80 -12.22 -5.38 26.46
N GLU A 81 -11.54 -4.58 25.64
CA GLU A 81 -12.06 -3.28 25.24
C GLU A 81 -13.33 -3.54 24.43
N GLU A 82 -14.51 -3.31 25.04
CA GLU A 82 -15.78 -3.38 24.33
C GLU A 82 -15.80 -2.29 23.26
N LEU A 83 -15.56 -2.70 22.02
CA LEU A 83 -15.58 -1.82 20.87
C LEU A 83 -17.00 -1.25 20.70
N SER A 84 -17.11 0.07 20.72
CA SER A 84 -18.40 0.75 20.50
C SER A 84 -18.80 0.69 19.03
N SER A 85 -20.08 0.46 18.76
CA SER A 85 -20.63 0.63 17.41
C SER A 85 -20.51 2.09 16.97
N ILE A 86 -19.91 2.31 15.81
CA ILE A 86 -19.63 3.64 15.26
C ILE A 86 -20.89 4.32 14.72
N THR A 87 -20.99 5.63 14.92
CA THR A 87 -22.02 6.49 14.33
C THR A 87 -21.51 7.21 13.08
N SER A 88 -22.41 7.72 12.23
CA SER A 88 -22.02 8.50 11.05
C SER A 88 -21.23 9.77 11.40
N GLU A 89 -21.48 10.39 12.55
CA GLU A 89 -20.74 11.57 13.01
C GLU A 89 -19.29 11.19 13.38
N GLU A 90 -19.11 10.06 14.06
CA GLU A 90 -17.78 9.54 14.40
C GLU A 90 -17.02 9.10 13.15
N VAL A 91 -17.65 8.40 12.20
CA VAL A 91 -17.02 8.06 10.91
C VAL A 91 -16.51 9.33 10.23
N ASN A 92 -17.35 10.36 10.14
CA ASN A 92 -16.94 11.62 9.52
C ASN A 92 -15.79 12.30 10.29
N ALA A 93 -15.80 12.25 11.63
CA ALA A 93 -14.72 12.81 12.44
C ALA A 93 -13.40 12.04 12.25
N ILE A 94 -13.45 10.71 12.22
CA ILE A 94 -12.28 9.86 11.99
C ILE A 94 -11.71 10.12 10.60
N VAL A 95 -12.53 10.02 9.54
CA VAL A 95 -12.04 10.27 8.18
C VAL A 95 -11.35 11.64 8.08
N ASN A 96 -11.96 12.71 8.61
CA ASN A 96 -11.36 14.05 8.57
C ASN A 96 -10.15 14.24 9.49
N SER A 97 -9.92 13.36 10.47
CA SER A 97 -8.74 13.39 11.32
C SER A 97 -7.55 12.64 10.68
N TYR A 98 -7.85 11.73 9.75
CA TYR A 98 -6.88 10.86 9.09
C TYR A 98 -6.68 11.21 7.60
N ILE A 99 -7.35 12.24 7.08
CA ILE A 99 -6.85 12.95 5.90
C ILE A 99 -5.58 13.72 6.29
N GLY A 100 -4.59 13.78 5.39
CA GLY A 100 -3.36 14.53 5.65
C GLY A 100 -3.65 16.01 5.88
N ILE A 101 -2.77 16.70 6.61
CA ILE A 101 -2.96 18.13 6.99
C ILE A 101 -3.18 19.03 5.77
N GLU A 102 -2.54 18.70 4.65
CA GLU A 102 -2.65 19.46 3.41
C GLU A 102 -3.75 18.92 2.49
N ASP A 103 -4.25 17.71 2.73
CA ASP A 103 -5.29 17.09 1.93
C ASP A 103 -6.62 17.85 2.09
N THR A 104 -7.44 17.85 1.03
CA THR A 104 -8.72 18.56 1.09
C THR A 104 -9.81 17.75 1.79
N PRO A 105 -10.83 18.41 2.37
CA PRO A 105 -11.90 17.72 3.10
C PRO A 105 -12.54 16.61 2.30
N ALA A 106 -12.78 15.48 2.96
CA ALA A 106 -13.37 14.32 2.33
C ALA A 106 -14.89 14.40 2.35
N ASP A 107 -15.54 14.04 1.24
CA ASP A 107 -16.98 13.72 1.28
C ASP A 107 -17.12 12.33 1.90
N VAL A 108 -17.94 12.19 2.93
CA VAL A 108 -18.07 10.94 3.69
C VAL A 108 -19.53 10.51 3.72
N SER A 109 -19.78 9.27 3.33
CA SER A 109 -21.06 8.61 3.50
C SER A 109 -20.88 7.34 4.33
N PHE A 110 -21.85 7.07 5.19
CA PHE A 110 -21.88 5.87 6.02
C PHE A 110 -23.30 5.31 6.08
N GLU A 111 -23.53 4.20 5.39
CA GLU A 111 -24.82 3.54 5.32
C GLU A 111 -24.63 2.02 5.37
N ASN A 112 -25.42 1.32 6.20
CA ASN A 112 -25.41 -0.15 6.30
C ASN A 112 -24.02 -0.79 6.52
N GLY A 113 -23.15 -0.12 7.28
CA GLY A 113 -21.79 -0.59 7.52
C GLY A 113 -20.80 -0.27 6.40
N GLU A 114 -21.22 0.41 5.33
CA GLU A 114 -20.32 0.79 4.23
C GLU A 114 -19.91 2.26 4.37
N ILE A 115 -18.60 2.49 4.49
CA ILE A 115 -17.99 3.81 4.49
C ILE A 115 -17.49 4.08 3.08
N ASN A 116 -17.99 5.14 2.44
CA ASN A 116 -17.48 5.60 1.15
C ASN A 116 -16.99 7.03 1.28
N THR A 117 -15.76 7.27 0.81
CA THR A 117 -15.16 8.60 0.86
C THR A 117 -14.24 8.91 -0.32
N THR A 118 -14.06 10.20 -0.61
CA THR A 118 -13.11 10.69 -1.61
C THR A 118 -12.10 11.61 -0.93
N ILE A 119 -10.80 11.29 -1.05
CA ILE A 119 -9.71 12.08 -0.50
C ILE A 119 -8.89 12.66 -1.65
N HIS A 120 -8.79 13.99 -1.75
CA HIS A 120 -7.85 14.60 -2.70
C HIS A 120 -6.52 14.80 -1.99
N LEU A 121 -5.52 14.10 -2.49
CA LEU A 121 -4.17 14.14 -1.98
C LEU A 121 -3.48 15.41 -2.46
N GLU A 122 -2.90 16.15 -1.52
CA GLU A 122 -1.94 17.21 -1.84
C GLU A 122 -0.52 16.65 -1.75
N SER A 123 0.31 16.97 -2.75
CA SER A 123 1.70 16.55 -2.80
C SER A 123 2.56 17.71 -3.30
N ASP A 124 3.66 17.94 -2.58
CA ASP A 124 4.74 18.84 -3.00
C ASP A 124 5.69 18.18 -4.04
N GLY A 125 5.41 16.93 -4.41
CA GLY A 125 6.23 16.10 -5.29
C GLY A 125 7.36 15.33 -4.60
N SER A 126 7.55 15.50 -3.29
CA SER A 126 8.56 14.79 -2.51
C SER A 126 8.18 13.33 -2.26
N ILE A 127 6.88 13.04 -2.18
CA ILE A 127 6.33 11.69 -2.01
C ILE A 127 5.42 11.38 -3.21
N PRO A 128 5.61 10.23 -3.88
CA PRO A 128 4.69 9.77 -4.93
C PRO A 128 3.25 9.71 -4.43
N LEU A 129 2.29 10.10 -5.29
CA LEU A 129 0.87 10.09 -4.93
C LEU A 129 0.35 8.69 -4.58
N ILE A 130 0.92 7.64 -5.18
CA ILE A 130 0.57 6.25 -4.86
C ILE A 130 0.95 5.91 -3.42
N ASP A 131 2.17 6.26 -2.99
CA ASP A 131 2.65 6.01 -1.63
C ASP A 131 1.81 6.78 -0.61
N LEU A 132 1.43 8.03 -0.94
CA LEU A 132 0.49 8.81 -0.13
C LEU A 132 -0.87 8.13 -0.03
N ALA A 133 -1.44 7.64 -1.14
CA ALA A 133 -2.72 6.95 -1.15
C ALA A 133 -2.71 5.69 -0.27
N VAL A 134 -1.67 4.85 -0.42
CA VAL A 134 -1.48 3.64 0.39
C VAL A 134 -1.38 3.99 1.87
N ASN A 135 -0.58 5.00 2.21
CA ASN A 135 -0.40 5.45 3.59
C ASN A 135 -1.70 5.98 4.20
N ARG A 136 -2.45 6.82 3.48
CA ARG A 136 -3.74 7.36 3.94
C ARG A 136 -4.77 6.27 4.14
N TYR A 137 -4.88 5.35 3.18
CA TYR A 137 -5.81 4.23 3.30
C TYR A 137 -5.47 3.39 4.52
N SER A 138 -4.22 2.96 4.68
CA SER A 138 -3.77 2.14 5.81
C SER A 138 -4.03 2.80 7.15
N GLN A 139 -3.65 4.07 7.32
CA GLN A 139 -3.88 4.78 8.58
C GLN A 139 -5.37 4.89 8.92
N LEU A 140 -6.19 5.24 7.94
CA LEU A 140 -7.64 5.36 8.13
C LEU A 140 -8.28 3.99 8.41
N SER A 141 -7.91 2.97 7.65
CA SER A 141 -8.49 1.63 7.80
C SER A 141 -8.11 0.99 9.12
N ASP A 142 -6.87 1.19 9.57
CA ASP A 142 -6.37 0.65 10.84
C ASP A 142 -7.04 1.35 12.03
N GLU A 143 -7.22 2.67 11.97
CA GLU A 143 -7.99 3.40 13.00
C GLU A 143 -9.42 2.88 13.11
N LEU A 144 -10.08 2.65 11.97
CA LEU A 144 -11.45 2.14 11.96
C LEU A 144 -11.56 0.75 12.61
N LEU A 145 -10.47 -0.02 12.72
CA LEU A 145 -10.50 -1.32 13.40
C LEU A 145 -10.89 -1.24 14.88
N TYR A 146 -10.68 -0.09 15.53
CA TYR A 146 -11.09 0.16 16.92
C TYR A 146 -12.60 0.42 17.10
N TYR A 147 -13.38 0.37 16.02
CA TYR A 147 -14.80 0.63 16.05
C TYR A 147 -15.60 -0.47 15.36
N GLU A 148 -16.72 -0.85 15.96
CA GLU A 148 -17.64 -1.86 15.40
C GLU A 148 -18.72 -1.21 14.53
N GLY A 149 -19.46 -2.01 13.77
CA GLY A 149 -20.61 -1.54 12.99
C GLY A 149 -20.29 -1.02 11.58
N TRP A 150 -19.02 -1.11 11.14
CA TRP A 150 -18.65 -0.99 9.73
C TRP A 150 -18.09 -2.30 9.19
N GLU A 151 -18.24 -2.50 7.90
CA GLU A 151 -17.96 -3.73 7.18
C GLU A 151 -17.06 -3.48 5.98
N VAL A 152 -17.25 -2.38 5.25
CA VAL A 152 -16.48 -2.07 4.04
C VAL A 152 -16.04 -0.62 4.09
N LEU A 153 -14.76 -0.39 3.83
CA LEU A 153 -14.21 0.94 3.56
C LEU A 153 -13.91 1.03 2.06
N THR A 154 -14.43 2.06 1.41
CA THR A 154 -14.09 2.42 0.04
C THR A 154 -13.56 3.85 0.00
N VAL A 155 -12.33 4.03 -0.46
CA VAL A 155 -11.68 5.33 -0.60
C VAL A 155 -11.30 5.55 -2.06
N THR A 156 -11.77 6.65 -2.63
CA THR A 156 -11.35 7.11 -3.95
C THR A 156 -10.30 8.21 -3.79
N PHE A 157 -9.16 8.03 -4.45
CA PHE A 157 -8.08 9.00 -4.56
C PHE A 157 -8.02 9.50 -6.01
N PRO A 158 -8.62 10.67 -6.33
CA PRO A 158 -8.70 11.15 -7.70
C PRO A 158 -7.34 11.23 -8.38
N GLY A 159 -7.22 10.61 -9.55
CA GLY A 159 -5.97 10.56 -10.33
C GLY A 159 -4.98 9.47 -9.89
N VAL A 160 -5.28 8.73 -8.82
CA VAL A 160 -4.48 7.57 -8.37
C VAL A 160 -5.27 6.27 -8.56
N GLY A 161 -6.43 6.14 -7.91
CA GLY A 161 -7.21 4.91 -7.94
C GLY A 161 -8.30 4.88 -6.86
N THR A 162 -9.00 3.75 -6.75
CA THR A 162 -10.00 3.50 -5.70
C THR A 162 -9.67 2.19 -5.03
N VAL A 163 -9.60 2.19 -3.69
CA VAL A 163 -9.44 0.98 -2.90
C VAL A 163 -10.74 0.69 -2.17
N SER A 164 -11.16 -0.56 -2.19
CA SER A 164 -12.27 -1.06 -1.38
C SER A 164 -11.84 -2.34 -0.69
N MET A 165 -11.98 -2.39 0.63
CA MET A 165 -11.66 -3.58 1.42
C MET A 165 -12.71 -3.80 2.50
N ASN A 166 -13.02 -5.07 2.76
CA ASN A 166 -13.86 -5.48 3.86
C ASN A 166 -13.05 -5.57 5.17
N ARG A 167 -13.67 -5.25 6.30
CA ARG A 167 -13.10 -5.33 7.67
C ARG A 167 -12.43 -6.68 7.94
N MET A 168 -13.00 -7.78 7.44
CA MET A 168 -12.49 -9.13 7.64
C MET A 168 -11.24 -9.45 6.80
N GLU A 169 -10.83 -8.56 5.89
CA GLU A 169 -9.59 -8.69 5.14
C GLU A 169 -8.36 -8.17 5.91
N LYS A 170 -8.57 -7.67 7.14
CA LYS A 170 -7.49 -7.34 8.07
C LYS A 170 -6.61 -8.58 8.33
N GLU A 171 -5.33 -8.33 8.53
CA GLU A 171 -4.40 -9.30 9.09
C GLU A 171 -4.14 -8.98 10.56
N THR A 172 -3.56 -9.93 11.29
CA THR A 172 -3.21 -9.79 12.70
C THR A 172 -1.73 -10.13 12.89
N ASN A 173 -1.01 -9.28 13.62
CA ASN A 173 0.36 -9.53 14.07
C ASN A 173 0.48 -9.34 15.58
N ASP A 174 1.71 -9.40 16.12
CA ASP A 174 1.99 -9.26 17.56
C ASP A 174 1.58 -7.90 18.16
N TYR A 175 1.29 -6.89 17.31
CA TYR A 175 0.89 -5.54 17.70
C TYR A 175 -0.60 -5.26 17.50
N GLY A 176 -1.34 -6.16 16.87
CA GLY A 176 -2.77 -6.02 16.65
C GLY A 176 -3.20 -6.26 15.21
N ASP A 177 -4.41 -5.81 14.91
CA ASP A 177 -5.01 -5.93 13.59
C ASP A 177 -4.62 -4.76 12.68
N TYR A 178 -4.42 -5.03 11.40
CA TYR A 178 -4.03 -4.03 10.41
C TYR A 178 -4.45 -4.43 8.98
N PHE A 179 -4.48 -3.47 8.07
CA PHE A 179 -4.63 -3.72 6.64
C PHE A 179 -3.26 -3.77 5.93
N PRO A 180 -2.93 -4.85 5.21
CA PRO A 180 -1.63 -4.98 4.57
C PRO A 180 -1.42 -3.95 3.46
N MET A 181 -0.36 -3.14 3.57
CA MET A 181 -0.02 -2.10 2.59
C MET A 181 0.17 -2.66 1.16
N VAL A 182 0.75 -3.85 1.03
CA VAL A 182 0.92 -4.51 -0.28
C VAL A 182 -0.44 -4.77 -0.95
N THR A 183 -1.42 -5.29 -0.19
CA THR A 183 -2.77 -5.53 -0.70
C THR A 183 -3.48 -4.23 -1.09
N ILE A 184 -3.27 -3.16 -0.33
CA ILE A 184 -3.81 -1.83 -0.63
C ILE A 184 -3.23 -1.30 -1.95
N GLU A 185 -1.90 -1.38 -2.10
CA GLU A 185 -1.19 -0.94 -3.30
C GLU A 185 -1.64 -1.70 -4.55
N GLU A 186 -1.76 -3.02 -4.46
CA GLU A 186 -2.22 -3.87 -5.57
C GLU A 186 -3.65 -3.52 -6.04
N ARG A 187 -4.52 -3.03 -5.14
CA ARG A 187 -5.92 -2.65 -5.47
C ARG A 187 -6.07 -1.25 -6.05
N LEU A 188 -5.04 -0.40 -5.98
CA LEU A 188 -5.10 0.94 -6.56
C LEU A 188 -5.07 0.92 -8.10
N TYR A 189 -4.71 -0.21 -8.72
CA TYR A 189 -4.49 -0.38 -10.17
C TYR A 189 -5.56 -1.21 -10.89
#